data_AF-A0A7X4CG89-F1
#
_entry.id   AF-A0A7X4CG89-F1
#
_cell.length_a   1.000
_cell.length_b   1.000
_cell.length_c   1.000
_cell.angle_alpha   90.00
_cell.angle_beta   90.00
_cell.angle_gamma   90.00
#
_symmetry.space_group_name_H-M   'P 1'
#
loop_
_entity.id
_entity.type
_entity.pdbx_description
1 polymer ?
#
loop_
_entity_poly.entity_id
_entity_poly.type
_entity_poly.pdbx_seq_one_letter_code
_entity_poly.pdbx_strand_id
1 'polypeptide(L)' 'VIGMGKEEPLDRFVTGMRKGRFQAALGEATLCGALVTTDDDTGKALDLTPVRDGGALAPLH' A
#
# COMPACT_ATOMS: atom_id res chain seq x y z
N VAL A 1 3.59 5.03 -7.65
CA VAL A 1 2.48 4.22 -8.22
C VAL A 1 2.64 2.81 -7.70
N ILE A 2 1.79 2.35 -6.78
CA ILE A 2 1.87 0.99 -6.20
C ILE A 2 3.32 0.61 -5.79
N GLY A 3 3.98 1.48 -5.02
CA GLY A 3 5.38 1.29 -4.61
C GLY A 3 6.46 1.68 -5.64
N MET A 4 6.12 2.01 -6.88
CA MET A 4 7.08 2.45 -7.91
C MET A 4 7.23 3.98 -7.99
N GLY A 5 8.39 4.45 -8.44
CA GLY A 5 8.59 5.81 -8.91
C GLY A 5 7.57 6.16 -10.00
N LYS A 6 7.07 7.41 -10.01
CA LYS A 6 5.87 7.77 -10.81
C LYS A 6 6.15 7.90 -12.32
N GLU A 7 7.36 8.29 -12.70
CA GLU A 7 7.72 8.72 -14.06
C GLU A 7 7.54 7.62 -15.11
N GLU A 8 8.28 6.52 -15.03
CA GLU A 8 8.20 5.44 -16.02
C GLU A 8 6.80 4.80 -16.14
N PRO A 9 6.05 4.50 -15.04
CA PRO A 9 4.67 4.05 -15.16
C PRO A 9 3.75 5.04 -15.88
N LEU A 10 3.86 6.34 -15.61
CA LEU A 10 3.02 7.36 -16.25
C LEU A 10 3.36 7.50 -17.73
N ASP A 11 4.64 7.61 -18.07
CA ASP A 11 5.09 7.72 -19.45
C ASP A 11 4.65 6.51 -20.29
N ARG A 12 4.78 5.31 -19.74
CA ARG A 12 4.33 4.09 -20.40
C ARG A 12 2.82 4.02 -20.52
N PHE A 13 2.07 4.48 -19.52
CA PHE A 13 0.60 4.49 -19.56
C PHE A 13 0.08 5.47 -20.61
N VAL A 14 0.67 6.65 -20.70
CA VAL A 14 0.25 7.72 -21.63
C VAL A 14 0.71 7.44 -23.06
N THR A 15 1.95 6.98 -23.24
CA THR A 15 2.57 6.87 -24.59
C THR A 15 2.65 5.45 -25.13
N GLY A 16 2.49 4.42 -24.28
CA GLY A 16 2.71 3.02 -24.63
C GLY A 16 4.19 2.62 -24.80
N MET A 17 5.11 3.57 -24.77
CA MET A 17 6.54 3.33 -24.99
C MET A 17 7.31 3.17 -23.67
N ARG A 18 8.38 2.37 -23.69
CA ARG A 18 9.31 2.23 -22.55
C ARG A 18 10.43 3.27 -22.70
N LYS A 19 10.62 4.13 -21.70
CA LYS A 19 11.73 5.11 -21.70
C LYS A 19 12.81 4.78 -20.67
N GLY A 20 12.45 4.03 -19.63
CA GLY A 20 13.35 3.59 -18.58
C GLY A 20 12.91 2.27 -17.95
N ARG A 21 13.61 1.91 -16.87
CA ARG A 21 13.26 0.77 -16.02
C ARG A 21 12.34 1.25 -14.91
N PHE A 22 11.42 0.37 -14.49
CA PHE A 22 10.70 0.60 -13.25
C PHE A 22 11.67 0.55 -12.07
N GLN A 23 11.55 1.51 -11.16
CA GLN A 23 12.33 1.60 -9.93
C GLN A 23 11.40 1.79 -8.74
N ALA A 24 11.75 1.19 -7.61
CA ALA A 24 11.01 1.39 -6.36
C ALA A 24 11.05 2.88 -5.97
N ALA A 25 9.95 3.38 -5.42
CA ALA A 25 9.93 4.73 -4.87
C ALA A 25 10.81 4.78 -3.62
N LEU A 26 11.62 5.85 -3.49
CA LEU A 26 12.49 6.10 -2.35
C LEU A 26 11.92 7.16 -1.39
N GLY A 27 10.62 7.46 -1.52
CA GLY A 27 9.92 8.40 -0.65
C GLY A 27 9.55 7.79 0.70
N GLU A 28 8.81 8.55 1.51
CA GLU A 28 8.28 8.08 2.78
C GLU A 28 7.49 6.78 2.64
N ALA A 29 7.75 5.83 3.54
CA ALA A 29 7.08 4.55 3.56
C ALA A 29 5.68 4.65 4.17
N THR A 30 4.80 3.75 3.76
CA THR A 30 3.49 3.54 4.38
C THR A 30 3.41 2.11 4.87
N LEU A 31 3.06 1.92 6.14
CA LEU A 31 2.66 0.64 6.70
C LEU A 31 1.13 0.52 6.62
N CYS A 32 0.64 -0.59 6.09
CA CYS A 32 -0.78 -0.90 6.07
C CYS A 32 -1.04 -2.36 6.46
N GLY A 33 -2.15 -2.60 7.16
CA GLY A 33 -2.55 -3.93 7.60
C GLY A 33 -3.92 -3.94 8.27
N ALA A 34 -4.28 -5.07 8.85
CA ALA A 34 -5.49 -5.23 9.64
C ALA A 34 -5.19 -6.07 10.89
N LEU A 35 -5.69 -5.60 12.03
CA LEU A 35 -5.76 -6.36 13.26
C LEU A 35 -7.13 -7.04 13.32
N VAL A 36 -7.14 -8.36 13.39
CA VAL A 36 -8.35 -9.17 13.52
C VAL A 36 -8.29 -9.90 14.85
N THR A 37 -9.31 -9.74 15.68
CA THR A 37 -9.48 -10.58 16.88
C THR A 37 -10.49 -11.66 16.58
N THR A 38 -10.21 -12.90 16.96
CA THR A 38 -11.06 -14.07 16.69
C THR A 38 -11.55 -14.71 17.98
N ASP A 39 -12.67 -15.39 17.90
CA ASP A 39 -13.16 -16.32 18.90
C ASP A 39 -12.47 -17.67 18.71
N ASP A 40 -11.79 -18.16 19.74
CA ASP A 40 -10.92 -19.35 19.63
C ASP A 40 -11.73 -20.65 19.44
N ASP A 41 -12.96 -20.72 19.95
CA ASP A 41 -13.80 -21.92 19.88
C ASP A 41 -14.49 -22.06 18.52
N THR A 42 -14.95 -20.93 17.95
CA THR A 42 -15.75 -20.90 16.72
C THR A 42 -14.96 -20.47 15.49
N GLY A 43 -13.78 -19.88 15.67
CA GLY A 43 -12.96 -19.29 14.61
C GLY A 43 -13.55 -18.01 14.00
N LYS A 44 -14.61 -17.45 14.58
CA LYS A 44 -15.29 -16.26 14.05
C LYS A 44 -14.49 -15.00 14.35
N ALA A 45 -14.47 -14.06 13.40
CA ALA A 45 -13.95 -12.72 13.66
C ALA A 45 -14.88 -11.98 14.64
N LEU A 46 -14.30 -11.40 15.68
CA LEU A 46 -14.96 -10.59 16.69
C LEU A 46 -14.81 -9.09 16.42
N ASP A 47 -13.63 -8.68 15.92
CA ASP A 47 -13.31 -7.30 15.58
C ASP A 47 -12.35 -7.22 14.39
N LEU A 48 -12.37 -6.08 13.70
CA LEU A 48 -11.47 -5.75 12.59
C LEU A 48 -11.08 -4.28 12.69
N THR A 49 -9.81 -4.02 13.03
CA THR A 49 -9.27 -2.66 13.11
C THR A 49 -8.17 -2.46 12.04
N PRO A 50 -8.25 -1.41 11.19
CA PRO A 50 -7.21 -1.13 10.21
C PRO A 50 -5.92 -0.61 10.86
N VAL A 51 -4.77 -1.09 10.41
CA VAL A 51 -3.45 -0.56 10.80
C VAL A 51 -2.94 0.33 9.66
N ARG A 52 -2.67 1.61 9.95
CA ARG A 52 -2.19 2.59 8.97
C ARG A 52 -1.19 3.52 9.64
N ASP A 53 0.02 3.58 9.09
CA ASP A 53 1.07 4.46 9.59
C ASP A 53 1.95 5.00 8.45
N GLY A 54 2.24 6.30 8.52
CA GLY A 54 3.12 7.03 7.60
C GLY A 54 2.67 7.18 6.14
N GLY A 55 3.41 8.03 5.43
CA GLY A 55 3.33 8.21 3.98
C GLY A 55 1.95 8.65 3.49
N ALA A 56 1.33 7.87 2.59
CA ALA A 56 0.14 8.27 1.84
C ALA A 56 -1.20 7.97 2.53
N LEU A 57 -1.21 7.23 3.65
CA LEU A 57 -2.43 6.91 4.38
C LEU A 57 -2.61 7.88 5.54
N ALA A 58 -3.83 8.35 5.76
CA ALA A 58 -4.17 9.05 6.99
C ALA A 58 -3.89 8.11 8.18
N PRO A 59 -3.02 8.49 9.13
CA PRO A 59 -2.68 7.59 10.21
C PRO A 59 -3.88 7.41 11.14
N LEU A 60 -3.97 6.23 11.74
CA LEU A 60 -4.98 5.95 12.75
C LEU A 60 -4.46 6.51 14.08
N HIS A 61 -4.94 7.68 14.49
CA HIS A 61 -4.74 8.26 15.83
C HIS A 61 -6.08 8.29 16.55
#